data_AF-A0A966NFI2-F1
#
_entry.id   AF-A0A966NFI2-F1
#
_cell.length_a   1.000
_cell.length_b   1.000
_cell.length_c   1.000
_cell.angle_alpha   90.00
_cell.angle_beta   90.00
_cell.angle_gamma   90.00
#
_symmetry.space_group_name_H-M   'P 1'
#
loop_
_entity.id
_entity.type
_entity.pdbx_description
1 polymer ?
#
loop_
_entity_poly.entity_id
_entity_poly.type
_entity_poly.pdbx_seq_one_letter_code
_entity_poly.pdbx_strand_id
1 'polypeptide(L)'
;MTQMNALIPMQLNVGSLDAYISSVNRLPMLSAADEIRLAREFRDHENLEAARTLVMSHLRLVVSIARQYLGYGLPHADLIQEGNIGLMKAVKRYDPEQGTRL
;
A
#
# COMPACT_ATOMS: atom_id res chain seq x y z
N MET A 1 0.44 -26.10 24.19
CA MET A 1 1.42 -26.08 23.09
C MET A 1 0.77 -25.34 21.93
N THR A 2 1.06 -24.04 21.81
CA THR A 2 0.42 -23.12 20.86
C THR A 2 1.04 -23.32 19.49
N GLN A 3 0.24 -23.71 18.49
CA GLN A 3 0.69 -23.84 17.11
C GLN A 3 1.03 -22.46 16.54
N MET A 4 2.25 -22.36 16.04
CA MET A 4 2.89 -21.19 15.46
C MET A 4 2.30 -20.96 14.07
N ASN A 5 1.53 -19.89 13.89
CA ASN A 5 0.90 -19.53 12.63
C ASN A 5 2.01 -19.12 11.65
N ALA A 6 2.39 -20.05 10.77
CA ALA A 6 3.41 -19.81 9.75
C ALA A 6 2.94 -18.69 8.81
N LEU A 7 3.73 -17.62 8.75
CA LEU A 7 3.64 -16.60 7.72
C LEU A 7 3.81 -17.30 6.37
N ILE A 8 2.71 -17.49 5.64
CA ILE A 8 2.74 -17.98 4.27
C ILE A 8 3.64 -17.02 3.48
N PRO A 9 4.73 -17.48 2.85
CA PRO A 9 5.48 -16.62 1.95
C PRO A 9 4.55 -16.29 0.78
N MET A 10 4.08 -15.05 0.72
CA MET A 10 3.29 -14.56 -0.40
C MET A 10 4.20 -14.56 -1.63
N GLN A 11 4.23 -15.67 -2.36
CA GLN A 11 4.86 -15.74 -3.67
C GLN A 11 4.03 -14.87 -4.63
N LEU A 12 4.44 -13.62 -4.76
CA LEU A 12 3.97 -12.72 -5.82
C LEU A 12 4.47 -13.29 -7.15
N ASN A 13 3.61 -13.97 -7.91
CA ASN A 13 3.93 -14.30 -9.28
C ASN A 13 3.80 -13.01 -10.12
N VAL A 14 4.88 -12.23 -10.19
CA VAL A 14 4.95 -10.94 -10.92
C VAL A 14 5.09 -11.16 -12.44
N GLY A 15 4.38 -12.14 -13.00
CA GLY A 15 4.46 -12.47 -14.43
C GLY A 15 3.53 -11.64 -15.32
N SER A 16 2.47 -11.05 -14.76
CA SER A 16 1.50 -10.22 -15.49
C SER A 16 0.89 -9.14 -14.61
N LEU A 17 0.37 -8.08 -15.24
CA LEU A 17 -0.34 -7.00 -14.56
C LEU A 17 -1.56 -7.51 -13.76
N ASP A 18 -2.28 -8.50 -14.30
CA ASP A 18 -3.43 -9.09 -13.61
C ASP A 18 -3.03 -9.85 -12.35
N ALA A 19 -1.88 -10.54 -12.36
CA ALA A 19 -1.36 -11.22 -11.19
C ALA A 19 -0.95 -10.22 -10.09
N TYR A 20 -0.33 -9.10 -10.48
CA TYR A 20 -0.05 -7.99 -9.57
C TYR A 20 -1.34 -7.43 -8.95
N ILE A 21 -2.34 -7.10 -9.78
CA ILE A 21 -3.63 -6.57 -9.33
C ILE A 21 -4.33 -7.55 -8.38
N SER A 22 -4.33 -8.85 -8.70
CA SER A 22 -4.91 -9.87 -7.84
C SER A 22 -4.22 -9.94 -6.48
N SER A 23 -2.89 -9.77 -6.46
CA SER A 23 -2.08 -9.80 -5.24
C SER A 23 -2.36 -8.60 -4.34
N VAL A 24 -2.35 -7.37 -4.88
CA VAL A 24 -2.58 -6.16 -4.08
C VAL A 24 -3.99 -6.09 -3.49
N ASN A 25 -4.99 -6.65 -4.19
CA ASN A 25 -6.37 -6.72 -3.70
C ASN A 25 -6.54 -7.66 -2.48
N ARG A 26 -5.60 -8.57 -2.23
CA ARG A 26 -5.62 -9.50 -1.09
C ARG A 26 -4.89 -8.96 0.15
N LEU A 27 -4.12 -7.88 0.00
CA LEU A 27 -3.39 -7.27 1.13
C LEU A 27 -4.37 -6.78 2.20
N PRO A 28 -4.14 -7.04 3.49
CA PRO A 28 -5.06 -6.62 4.55
C PRO A 28 -5.16 -5.09 4.63
N MET A 29 -6.37 -4.60 4.95
CA MET A 29 -6.59 -3.19 5.27
C MET A 29 -6.18 -2.91 6.70
N LEU A 30 -5.62 -1.72 6.95
CA LEU A 30 -5.33 -1.26 8.29
C LEU A 30 -6.57 -0.63 8.92
N SER A 31 -6.62 -0.72 10.25
CA SER A 31 -7.52 0.12 11.04
C SER A 31 -6.96 1.54 11.11
N ALA A 32 -7.82 2.53 11.37
CA ALA A 32 -7.38 3.91 11.56
C ALA A 32 -6.37 4.04 12.73
N ALA A 33 -6.54 3.22 13.78
CA ALA A 33 -5.62 3.20 14.91
C ALA A 33 -4.24 2.65 14.50
N ASP A 34 -4.20 1.61 13.65
CA ASP A 34 -2.94 1.06 13.13
C ASP A 34 -2.24 2.02 12.16
N GLU A 35 -2.99 2.74 11.32
CA GLU A 35 -2.45 3.78 10.44
C GLU A 35 -1.74 4.86 11.26
N ILE A 36 -2.40 5.39 12.31
CA ILE A 36 -1.83 6.39 13.20
C ILE A 36 -0.58 5.84 13.89
N ARG A 37 -0.64 4.62 14.43
CA ARG A 37 0.48 4.00 15.13
C ARG A 37 1.69 3.84 14.19
N LEU A 38 1.49 3.27 13.00
CA LEU A 38 2.56 3.05 12.03
C LEU A 38 3.10 4.36 11.46
N ALA A 39 2.26 5.37 11.28
CA ALA A 39 2.69 6.69 10.85
C ALA A 39 3.60 7.36 11.87
N ARG A 40 3.25 7.28 13.17
CA ARG A 40 4.10 7.75 14.26
C ARG A 40 5.43 7.01 14.32
N GLU A 41 5.40 5.67 14.24
CA GLU A 41 6.62 4.84 14.20
C GLU A 41 7.54 5.23 13.05
N PHE A 42 7.00 5.46 11.85
CA PHE A 42 7.81 5.88 10.72
C PHE A 42 8.36 7.30 10.89
N ARG A 43 7.53 8.25 11.35
CA ARG A 43 7.92 9.65 11.53
C ARG A 43 8.97 9.83 12.63
N ASP A 44 8.77 9.19 13.77
CA ASP A 44 9.53 9.44 15.00
C ASP A 44 10.78 8.55 15.10
N HIS A 45 10.78 7.40 14.40
CA HIS A 45 11.86 6.40 14.47
C HIS A 45 12.43 5.99 13.10
N GLU A 46 12.03 6.67 12.02
CA GLU A 46 12.44 6.33 10.64
C GLU A 46 12.18 4.85 10.28
N ASN A 47 11.16 4.25 10.90
CA ASN A 47 10.85 2.83 10.77
C ASN A 47 10.37 2.49 9.35
N LEU A 48 11.28 2.00 8.51
CA LEU A 48 11.01 1.66 7.11
C LEU A 48 10.00 0.52 6.95
N GLU A 49 9.90 -0.39 7.92
CA GLU A 49 8.89 -1.47 7.89
C GLU A 49 7.48 -0.90 8.17
N ALA A 50 7.37 0.12 9.02
CA ALA A 50 6.12 0.81 9.22
C ALA A 50 5.67 1.55 7.95
N ALA A 51 6.59 2.27 7.28
CA ALA A 51 6.33 2.89 5.99
C ALA A 51 5.92 1.85 4.92
N ARG A 52 6.64 0.73 4.84
CA ARG A 52 6.30 -0.37 3.92
C ARG A 52 4.89 -0.89 4.17
N THR A 53 4.52 -1.10 5.43
CA THR A 53 3.19 -1.60 5.81
C THR A 53 2.08 -0.61 5.43
N LEU A 54 2.32 0.70 5.66
CA LEU A 54 1.42 1.76 5.21
C LEU A 54 1.27 1.76 3.68
N VAL A 55 2.37 1.71 2.92
CA VAL A 55 2.31 1.66 1.45
C VAL A 55 1.56 0.41 0.98
N MET A 56 1.90 -0.78 1.49
CA MET A 56 1.30 -2.04 1.03
C MET A 56 -0.21 -2.09 1.25
N SER A 57 -0.70 -1.62 2.41
CA SER A 57 -2.14 -1.60 2.70
C SER A 57 -2.95 -0.68 1.77
N HIS A 58 -2.31 0.29 1.12
CA HIS A 58 -2.96 1.28 0.23
C HIS A 58 -2.78 0.98 -1.27
N LEU A 59 -2.02 -0.06 -1.66
CA LEU A 59 -1.82 -0.38 -3.08
C LEU A 59 -3.12 -0.68 -3.84
N ARG A 60 -4.11 -1.27 -3.17
CA ARG A 60 -5.44 -1.50 -3.78
C ARG A 60 -6.16 -0.20 -4.13
N LEU A 61 -5.95 0.87 -3.35
CA LEU A 61 -6.52 2.19 -3.61
C LEU A 61 -5.89 2.77 -4.87
N VAL A 62 -4.57 2.67 -5.01
CA VAL A 62 -3.86 3.09 -6.23
C VAL A 62 -4.44 2.41 -7.47
N VAL A 63 -4.64 1.09 -7.44
CA VAL A 63 -5.25 0.36 -8.57
C VAL A 63 -6.67 0.86 -8.86
N SER A 64 -7.49 1.12 -7.83
CA SER A 64 -8.84 1.63 -8.02
C SER A 64 -8.90 3.03 -8.64
N ILE A 65 -7.93 3.90 -8.31
CA ILE A 65 -7.81 5.24 -8.87
C ILE A 65 -7.27 5.16 -10.30
N ALA A 66 -6.20 4.40 -10.54
CA ALA A 66 -5.59 4.24 -11.87
C ALA A 66 -6.60 3.74 -12.92
N ARG A 67 -7.54 2.87 -12.52
CA ARG A 67 -8.63 2.40 -13.40
C ARG A 67 -9.52 3.52 -13.93
N GLN A 68 -9.69 4.62 -13.19
CA GLN A 68 -10.52 5.76 -13.62
C GLN A 68 -9.87 6.57 -14.74
N TYR A 69 -8.56 6.39 -14.98
CA TYR A 69 -7.79 7.06 -16.02
C TYR A 69 -7.57 6.17 -17.26
N LEU A 70 -8.19 4.99 -17.32
CA LEU A 70 -8.20 4.18 -18.53
C LEU A 70 -8.93 4.91 -19.66
N GLY A 71 -8.44 4.78 -20.89
CA GLY A 71 -8.99 5.45 -22.07
C GLY A 71 -8.36 6.80 -22.41
N TYR A 72 -7.48 7.35 -21.54
CA TYR A 72 -6.73 8.58 -21.80
C TYR A 72 -5.41 8.36 -22.58
N GLY A 73 -5.21 7.17 -23.16
CA GLY A 73 -4.05 6.84 -23.98
C GLY A 73 -2.80 6.38 -23.20
N LEU A 74 -2.87 6.26 -21.87
CA LEU A 74 -1.78 5.76 -21.03
C LEU A 74 -1.93 4.26 -20.72
N PRO A 75 -0.84 3.47 -20.74
CA PRO A 75 -0.87 2.09 -20.26
C PRO A 75 -1.27 2.00 -18.79
N HIS A 76 -2.09 1.01 -18.45
CA HIS A 76 -2.57 0.83 -17.07
C HIS A 76 -1.44 0.59 -16.06
N ALA A 77 -0.40 -0.14 -16.47
CA ALA A 77 0.78 -0.37 -15.64
C ALA A 77 1.48 0.95 -15.28
N ASP A 78 1.60 1.88 -16.23
CA ASP A 78 2.26 3.17 -16.02
C ASP A 78 1.44 4.05 -15.06
N LEU A 79 0.11 4.07 -15.23
CA LEU A 79 -0.80 4.76 -14.31
C LEU A 79 -0.67 4.24 -12.87
N ILE A 80 -0.57 2.93 -12.70
CA ILE A 80 -0.37 2.29 -11.39
C ILE A 80 1.01 2.65 -10.82
N GLN A 81 2.06 2.62 -11.63
CA GLN A 81 3.41 2.95 -11.19
C GLN A 81 3.53 4.41 -10.73
N GLU A 82 2.98 5.35 -11.49
CA GLU A 82 2.93 6.76 -11.09
C GLU A 82 2.09 6.96 -9.82
N GLY A 83 0.95 6.27 -9.73
CA GLY A 83 0.13 6.28 -8.51
C GLY A 83 0.87 5.74 -7.29
N ASN A 84 1.67 4.68 -7.45
CA ASN A 84 2.49 4.11 -6.38
C ASN A 84 3.58 5.10 -5.93
N ILE A 85 4.18 5.83 -6.86
CA ILE A 85 5.14 6.91 -6.54
C ILE A 85 4.45 8.03 -5.77
N GLY A 86 3.25 8.42 -6.18
CA GLY A 86 2.39 9.37 -5.47
C GLY A 86 2.09 8.90 -4.04
N LEU A 87 1.73 7.64 -3.87
CA LEU A 87 1.47 7.02 -2.57
C LEU A 87 2.72 7.04 -1.67
N MET A 88 3.90 6.66 -2.18
CA MET A 88 5.14 6.72 -1.40
C MET A 88 5.43 8.15 -0.91
N LYS A 89 5.19 9.16 -1.77
CA LYS A 89 5.33 10.57 -1.41
C LYS A 89 4.29 11.01 -0.37
N ALA A 90 3.06 10.49 -0.45
CA ALA A 90 2.00 10.76 0.52
C ALA A 90 2.35 10.17 1.89
N VAL A 91 2.74 8.90 1.95
CA VAL A 91 3.21 8.24 3.19
C VAL A 91 4.37 8.99 3.81
N LYS A 92 5.33 9.46 3.00
CA LYS A 92 6.48 10.26 3.48
C LYS A 92 6.07 11.57 4.17
N ARG A 93 4.94 12.16 3.77
CA ARG A 93 4.48 13.48 4.22
C ARG A 93 3.29 13.41 5.17
N TYR A 94 2.77 12.22 5.43
CA TYR A 94 1.57 12.05 6.22
C TYR A 94 1.83 12.44 7.68
N ASP A 95 1.00 13.34 8.20
CA ASP A 95 1.01 13.76 9.59
C ASP A 95 -0.23 13.20 10.30
N PRO A 96 -0.08 12.17 11.17
CA PRO A 96 -1.21 11.55 11.85
C PRO A 96 -1.91 12.48 12.84
N GLU A 97 -1.31 13.61 13.22
CA GLU A 97 -1.92 14.54 14.18
C GLU A 97 -2.94 15.49 13.52
N GLN A 98 -3.01 15.55 12.19
CA GLN A 98 -4.00 16.35 11.46
C GLN A 98 -5.41 15.74 11.47
N GLY A 99 -5.58 14.55 12.06
CA GLY A 99 -6.88 13.87 12.17
C GLY A 99 -7.46 13.37 10.85
N THR A 100 -6.70 13.43 9.75
CA THR A 100 -7.12 12.90 8.44
C THR A 100 -6.68 11.45 8.28
N ARG A 101 -7.48 10.69 7.55
CA ARG A 101 -7.13 9.33 7.14
C ARG A 101 -6.11 9.39 6.00
N LEU A 102 -5.16 8.46 6.04
CA LEU A 102 -4.25 8.21 4.93
C LEU A 102 -4.98 7.54 3.76
#